data_AF-A0A3M9LR12-F1
#
_entry.id   AF-A0A3M9LR12-F1
#
_cell.length_a   1.000
_cell.length_b   1.000
_cell.length_c   1.000
_cell.angle_alpha   90.00
_cell.angle_beta   90.00
_cell.angle_gamma   90.00
#
_symmetry.space_group_name_H-M   'P 1'
#
loop_
_entity.id
_entity.type
_entity.pdbx_description
1 polymer ?
#
loop_
_entity_poly.entity_id
_entity_poly.type
_entity_poly.pdbx_seq_one_letter_code
_entity_poly.pdbx_strand_id
1 'polypeptide(L)'
;MNDANETVAQSKEDVEYLKWMKGSLDVIHSDYADIKQALEVRDLVALERAAGNLTTHCRESKETMQSFSPSPGLQPVTERYSQILNQSCGLGTFLEDNAATLNVTNETTLQRVEKNMGFVNDSSILNN
;
A
#
# COMPACT_ATOMS: atom_id res chain seq x y z
N MET A 1 -15.11 -7.19 36.68
CA MET A 1 -15.04 -8.30 35.70
C MET A 1 -15.24 -7.84 34.25
N ASN A 2 -15.44 -6.55 33.96
CA ASN A 2 -15.62 -6.05 32.58
C ASN A 2 -14.29 -5.75 31.87
N ASP A 3 -13.28 -5.26 32.61
CA ASP A 3 -12.01 -4.77 32.03
C ASP A 3 -11.21 -5.85 31.31
N ALA A 4 -11.24 -7.09 31.80
CA ALA A 4 -10.54 -8.21 31.17
C ALA A 4 -11.16 -8.61 29.83
N ASN A 5 -12.49 -8.51 29.71
CA ASN A 5 -13.20 -8.89 28.48
C ASN A 5 -13.03 -7.83 27.39
N GLU A 6 -13.02 -6.55 27.77
CA GLU A 6 -12.70 -5.43 26.89
C GLU A 6 -11.25 -5.47 26.41
N THR A 7 -10.30 -5.79 27.30
CA THR A 7 -8.88 -5.93 26.95
C THR A 7 -8.64 -7.08 25.96
N VAL A 8 -9.34 -8.21 26.13
CA VAL A 8 -9.25 -9.36 25.19
C VAL A 8 -9.86 -9.02 23.84
N ALA A 9 -11.01 -8.34 23.81
CA ALA A 9 -11.64 -7.89 22.57
C ALA A 9 -10.73 -6.92 21.80
N GLN A 10 -10.15 -5.93 22.48
CA GLN A 10 -9.21 -4.99 21.87
C GLN A 10 -7.95 -5.70 21.34
N SER A 11 -7.39 -6.64 22.11
CA SER A 11 -6.22 -7.41 21.67
C SER A 11 -6.51 -8.24 20.41
N LYS A 12 -7.74 -8.73 20.26
CA LYS A 12 -8.16 -9.49 19.07
C LYS A 12 -8.29 -8.57 17.85
N GLU A 13 -8.95 -7.42 18.01
CA GLU A 13 -9.06 -6.38 16.98
C GLU A 13 -7.67 -5.96 16.46
N ASP A 14 -6.75 -5.66 17.38
CA ASP A 14 -5.38 -5.27 17.06
C ASP A 14 -4.66 -6.33 16.22
N VAL A 15 -4.80 -7.61 16.59
CA VAL A 15 -4.19 -8.73 15.85
C VAL A 15 -4.82 -8.90 14.47
N GLU A 16 -6.14 -8.75 14.34
CA GLU A 16 -6.84 -8.83 13.06
C GLU A 16 -6.45 -7.67 12.13
N TYR A 17 -6.38 -6.45 12.67
CA TYR A 17 -5.91 -5.27 11.97
C TYR A 17 -4.48 -5.45 11.44
N LEU A 18 -3.54 -5.89 12.28
CA LEU A 18 -2.14 -6.09 11.88
C LEU A 18 -1.98 -7.18 10.82
N LYS A 19 -2.73 -8.28 10.92
CA LYS A 19 -2.72 -9.35 9.92
C LYS A 19 -3.26 -8.85 8.58
N TRP A 20 -4.38 -8.14 8.61
CA TRP A 20 -4.97 -7.55 7.41
C TRP A 20 -4.03 -6.54 6.75
N MET A 21 -3.46 -5.62 7.54
CA MET A 21 -2.55 -4.59 7.06
C MET A 21 -1.31 -5.20 6.39
N LYS A 22 -0.75 -6.27 6.97
CA LYS A 22 0.34 -7.02 6.33
C LYS A 22 -0.07 -7.57 4.97
N GLY A 23 -1.23 -8.23 4.88
CA GLY A 23 -1.72 -8.76 3.61
C GLY A 23 -1.96 -7.68 2.56
N SER A 24 -2.48 -6.51 2.96
CA SER A 24 -2.61 -5.37 2.05
C SER A 24 -1.26 -4.83 1.58
N LEU A 25 -0.27 -4.73 2.47
CA LEU A 25 1.09 -4.32 2.09
C LEU A 25 1.72 -5.29 1.09
N ASP A 26 1.50 -6.59 1.24
CA ASP A 26 1.98 -7.61 0.29
C ASP A 26 1.35 -7.42 -1.10
N VAL A 27 0.04 -7.11 -1.17
CA VAL A 27 -0.66 -6.81 -2.43
C VAL A 27 -0.11 -5.54 -3.07
N ILE A 28 0.01 -4.45 -2.30
CA ILE A 28 0.54 -3.18 -2.79
C ILE A 28 1.99 -3.35 -3.29
N HIS A 29 2.81 -4.12 -2.58
CA HIS A 29 4.17 -4.46 -3.03
C HIS A 29 4.16 -5.19 -4.38
N SER A 30 3.26 -6.17 -4.55
CA SER A 30 3.10 -6.89 -5.81
C SER A 30 2.75 -5.94 -6.96
N ASP A 31 1.82 -5.00 -6.73
CA ASP A 31 1.45 -4.01 -7.74
C ASP A 31 2.64 -3.12 -8.14
N TYR A 32 3.47 -2.69 -7.17
CA TYR A 32 4.71 -1.97 -7.46
C TYR A 32 5.69 -2.80 -8.30
N ALA A 33 5.82 -4.10 -8.01
CA ALA A 33 6.69 -4.99 -8.77
C ALA A 33 6.21 -5.14 -10.22
N ASP A 34 4.90 -5.28 -10.43
CA ASP A 34 4.30 -5.35 -11.77
C ASP A 34 4.50 -4.04 -12.55
N ILE A 35 4.31 -2.88 -11.91
CA ILE A 35 4.58 -1.56 -12.50
C ILE A 35 6.06 -1.45 -12.90
N LYS A 36 6.97 -1.83 -12.00
CA LYS A 36 8.40 -1.80 -12.27
C LYS A 36 8.75 -2.67 -13.48
N GLN A 37 8.27 -3.91 -13.50
CA GLN A 37 8.50 -4.84 -14.59
C GLN A 37 7.98 -4.29 -15.93
N ALA A 38 6.78 -3.70 -15.93
CA ALA A 38 6.18 -3.08 -17.12
C ALA A 38 7.01 -1.89 -17.64
N LEU A 39 7.53 -1.03 -16.75
CA LEU A 39 8.43 0.07 -17.12
C LEU A 39 9.74 -0.43 -17.72
N GLU A 40 10.35 -1.47 -17.12
CA GLU A 40 11.62 -2.03 -17.58
C GLU A 40 11.52 -2.62 -19.00
N VAL A 41 10.42 -3.32 -19.30
CA VAL A 41 10.18 -3.90 -20.64
C VAL A 41 9.43 -2.96 -21.57
N ARG A 42 9.08 -1.77 -21.10
CA ARG A 42 8.38 -0.71 -21.85
C ARG A 42 7.02 -1.16 -22.39
N ASP A 43 6.31 -2.01 -21.64
CA ASP A 43 4.96 -2.45 -21.96
C ASP A 43 3.95 -1.49 -21.34
N LEU A 44 3.43 -0.57 -22.16
CA LEU A 44 2.49 0.46 -21.71
C LEU A 44 1.12 -0.11 -21.33
N VAL A 45 0.71 -1.24 -21.94
CA VAL A 45 -0.57 -1.88 -21.62
C VAL A 45 -0.47 -2.58 -20.27
N ALA A 46 0.65 -3.27 -20.01
CA ALA A 46 0.92 -3.84 -18.70
C ALA A 46 1.07 -2.74 -17.63
N LEU A 47 1.69 -1.61 -17.97
CA LEU A 47 1.85 -0.47 -17.07
C LEU A 47 0.50 0.13 -16.67
N GLU A 48 -0.36 0.42 -17.64
CA GLU A 48 -1.70 0.97 -17.39
C GLU A 48 -2.52 0.02 -16.50
N ARG A 49 -2.48 -1.28 -16.78
CA ARG A 49 -3.16 -2.29 -15.97
C ARG A 49 -2.62 -2.37 -14.55
N ALA A 50 -1.30 -2.42 -14.38
CA ALA A 50 -0.67 -2.52 -13.07
C ALA A 50 -0.90 -1.24 -12.24
N ALA A 51 -0.89 -0.07 -12.87
CA ALA A 51 -1.28 1.19 -12.26
C ALA A 51 -2.75 1.16 -11.79
N GLY A 52 -3.66 0.66 -12.65
CA GLY A 52 -5.07 0.38 -12.36
C GLY A 52 -5.26 -0.44 -11.08
N ASN A 53 -4.52 -1.53 -10.98
CA ASN A 53 -4.53 -2.39 -9.79
C ASN A 53 -4.06 -1.64 -8.55
N LEU A 54 -2.91 -0.93 -8.63
CA LEU A 54 -2.38 -0.16 -7.50
C LEU A 54 -3.39 0.87 -6.97
N THR A 55 -4.06 1.60 -7.86
CA THR A 55 -5.09 2.58 -7.46
C THR A 55 -6.31 1.90 -6.84
N THR A 56 -6.74 0.77 -7.38
CA THR A 56 -7.89 0.04 -6.86
C THR A 56 -7.59 -0.51 -5.47
N HIS A 57 -6.52 -1.30 -5.35
CA HIS A 57 -6.13 -1.91 -4.08
C HIS A 57 -5.81 -0.88 -3.00
N CYS A 58 -5.18 0.26 -3.34
CA CYS A 58 -4.92 1.30 -2.35
C CYS A 58 -6.20 1.98 -1.85
N ARG A 59 -7.22 2.17 -2.71
CA ARG A 59 -8.51 2.76 -2.34
C ARG A 59 -9.32 1.82 -1.47
N GLU A 60 -9.44 0.57 -1.89
CA GLU A 60 -10.09 -0.50 -1.11
C GLU A 60 -9.42 -0.68 0.26
N SER A 61 -8.09 -0.60 0.28
CA SER A 61 -7.32 -0.68 1.53
C SER A 61 -7.58 0.52 2.44
N LYS A 62 -7.72 1.74 1.90
CA LYS A 62 -8.09 2.92 2.71
C LYS A 62 -9.48 2.77 3.32
N GLU A 63 -10.44 2.29 2.53
CA GLU A 63 -11.82 2.08 2.99
C GLU A 63 -11.86 1.00 4.08
N THR A 64 -11.17 -0.11 3.86
CA THR A 64 -11.09 -1.20 4.84
C THR A 64 -10.34 -0.77 6.10
N MET A 65 -9.29 0.05 5.99
CA MET A 65 -8.60 0.60 7.17
C MET A 65 -9.55 1.38 8.09
N GLN A 66 -10.57 2.05 7.54
CA GLN A 66 -11.54 2.83 8.32
C GLN A 66 -12.57 1.95 9.05
N SER A 67 -12.70 0.66 8.70
CA SER A 67 -13.62 -0.25 9.40
C SER A 67 -13.04 -0.82 10.69
N PHE A 68 -11.72 -0.75 10.86
CA PHE A 68 -11.03 -1.17 12.09
C PHE A 68 -11.03 -0.06 13.14
N SER A 69 -10.97 -0.48 14.41
CA SER A 69 -10.78 0.41 15.56
C SER A 69 -9.63 -0.10 16.44
N PRO A 70 -8.38 -0.07 15.92
CA PRO A 70 -7.23 -0.57 16.66
C PRO A 70 -6.92 0.31 17.87
N SER A 71 -6.22 -0.26 18.84
CA SER A 71 -5.87 0.43 20.07
C SER A 71 -4.94 1.62 19.80
N PRO A 72 -4.90 2.63 20.69
CA PRO A 72 -3.98 3.76 20.54
C PRO A 72 -2.51 3.35 20.39
N GLY A 73 -2.11 2.18 20.89
CA GLY A 73 -0.76 1.65 20.74
C GLY A 73 -0.36 1.39 19.28
N LEU A 74 -1.33 1.14 18.39
CA LEU A 74 -1.11 0.92 16.96
C LEU A 74 -1.22 2.19 16.11
N GLN A 75 -1.47 3.36 16.72
CA GLN A 75 -1.58 4.62 16.00
C GLN A 75 -0.34 4.94 15.14
N PRO A 76 0.92 4.80 15.62
CA PRO A 76 2.09 5.10 14.80
C PRO A 76 2.20 4.24 13.53
N VAL A 77 1.82 2.98 13.64
CA VAL A 77 1.84 2.02 12.53
C VAL A 77 0.71 2.31 11.55
N THR A 78 -0.48 2.64 12.07
CA THR A 78 -1.66 3.05 11.28
C THR A 78 -1.36 4.30 10.46
N GLU A 79 -0.73 5.31 11.07
CA GLU A 79 -0.33 6.55 10.39
C GLU A 79 0.68 6.28 9.27
N ARG A 80 1.70 5.46 9.53
CA ARG A 80 2.68 5.08 8.51
C ARG A 80 2.03 4.34 7.35
N TYR A 81 1.15 3.39 7.63
CA TYR A 81 0.43 2.66 6.60
C TYR A 81 -0.49 3.58 5.78
N SER A 82 -1.20 4.53 6.42
CA SER A 82 -1.97 5.57 5.72
C SER A 82 -1.11 6.40 4.77
N GLN A 83 0.11 6.78 5.16
CA GLN A 83 1.06 7.47 4.27
C GLN A 83 1.43 6.62 3.05
N ILE A 84 1.69 5.33 3.24
CA ILE A 84 1.98 4.38 2.15
C ILE A 84 0.79 4.31 1.19
N LEU A 85 -0.44 4.19 1.70
CA LEU A 85 -1.64 4.17 0.86
C LEU A 85 -1.81 5.48 0.07
N ASN A 86 -1.55 6.63 0.70
CA ASN A 86 -1.61 7.92 0.01
C ASN A 86 -0.61 8.03 -1.14
N GLN A 87 0.64 7.61 -0.92
CA GLN A 87 1.68 7.60 -1.95
C GLN A 87 1.35 6.62 -3.09
N SER A 88 0.82 5.46 -2.73
CA SER A 88 0.43 4.40 -3.68
C SER A 88 -0.73 4.83 -4.57
N CYS A 89 -1.80 5.38 -3.98
CA CYS A 89 -2.89 5.94 -4.76
C CYS A 89 -2.44 7.09 -5.67
N GLY A 90 -1.61 7.99 -5.15
CA GLY A 90 -1.11 9.11 -5.95
C GLY A 90 -0.24 8.67 -7.13
N LEU A 91 0.53 7.59 -6.98
CA LEU A 91 1.32 7.04 -8.08
C LEU A 91 0.44 6.28 -9.08
N GLY A 92 -0.45 5.40 -8.60
CA GLY A 92 -1.34 4.61 -9.46
C GLY A 92 -2.17 5.52 -10.35
N THR A 93 -2.84 6.54 -9.78
CA THR A 93 -3.65 7.49 -10.56
C THR A 93 -2.79 8.28 -11.55
N PHE A 94 -1.59 8.72 -11.15
CA PHE A 94 -0.68 9.39 -12.07
C PHE A 94 -0.30 8.49 -13.25
N LEU A 95 0.00 7.22 -13.01
CA LEU A 95 0.39 6.30 -14.07
C LEU A 95 -0.79 5.92 -14.95
N GLU A 96 -1.99 5.69 -14.41
CA GLU A 96 -3.20 5.48 -15.20
C GLU A 96 -3.48 6.65 -16.15
N ASP A 97 -3.50 7.88 -15.61
CA ASP A 97 -3.83 9.08 -16.38
C ASP A 97 -2.80 9.38 -17.48
N ASN A 98 -1.57 8.88 -17.32
CA ASN A 98 -0.44 9.25 -18.18
C ASN A 98 0.21 8.07 -18.91
N ALA A 99 -0.20 6.81 -18.72
CA ALA A 99 0.50 5.63 -19.26
C ALA A 99 0.73 5.73 -20.78
N ALA A 100 -0.28 6.20 -21.53
CA ALA A 100 -0.21 6.33 -22.99
C ALA A 100 0.75 7.43 -23.48
N THR A 101 1.02 8.45 -22.65
CA THR A 101 1.88 9.59 -22.97
C THR A 101 3.18 9.59 -22.17
N LEU A 102 3.34 8.61 -21.28
CA LEU A 102 4.47 8.51 -20.38
C LEU A 102 5.72 8.25 -21.18
N ASN A 103 6.68 9.17 -21.08
CA ASN A 103 7.99 8.88 -21.60
C ASN A 103 8.69 7.89 -20.66
N VAL A 104 8.50 6.59 -20.90
CA VAL A 104 9.08 5.49 -20.11
C VAL A 104 10.62 5.44 -20.12
N THR A 105 11.28 6.25 -20.97
CA THR A 105 12.73 6.45 -20.90
C THR A 105 13.14 7.45 -19.81
N ASN A 106 12.18 8.15 -19.21
CA ASN A 106 12.43 9.11 -18.15
C ASN A 106 12.70 8.35 -16.83
N GLU A 107 13.98 8.25 -16.50
CA GLU A 107 14.53 7.60 -15.30
C GLU A 107 13.79 8.00 -14.00
N THR A 108 13.20 9.20 -13.98
CA THR A 108 12.45 9.73 -12.83
C THR A 108 11.19 8.94 -12.46
N THR A 109 10.48 8.31 -13.41
CA THR A 109 9.30 7.49 -13.08
C THR A 109 9.71 6.19 -12.41
N LEU A 110 10.68 5.47 -12.98
CA LEU A 110 11.18 4.23 -12.41
C LEU A 110 11.78 4.48 -11.01
N GLN A 111 12.57 5.54 -10.84
CA GLN A 111 13.09 5.95 -9.52
C GLN A 111 11.96 6.23 -8.51
N ARG A 112 10.86 6.84 -8.93
CA ARG A 112 9.71 7.09 -8.04
C ARG A 112 9.01 5.79 -7.64
N VAL A 113 8.85 4.86 -8.57
CA VAL A 113 8.31 3.51 -8.32
C VAL A 113 9.19 2.78 -7.31
N GLU A 114 10.50 2.73 -7.55
CA GLU A 114 11.47 2.06 -6.67
C GLU A 114 11.53 2.68 -5.28
N LYS A 115 11.49 4.01 -5.18
CA LYS A 115 11.43 4.72 -3.90
C LYS A 115 10.17 4.33 -3.11
N ASN A 116 9.02 4.35 -3.75
CA ASN A 116 7.76 3.99 -3.10
C ASN A 116 7.71 2.51 -2.71
N MET A 117 8.20 1.62 -3.58
CA MET A 117 8.35 0.20 -3.29
C MET A 117 9.29 -0.04 -2.09
N GLY A 118 10.38 0.74 -1.99
CA GLY A 118 11.25 0.76 -0.83
C GLY A 118 10.52 1.15 0.46
N PHE A 119 9.67 2.17 0.44
CA PHE A 119 8.86 2.54 1.62
C PHE A 119 7.88 1.45 2.05
N VAL A 120 7.30 0.71 1.09
CA VAL A 120 6.45 -0.45 1.36
C VAL A 120 7.29 -1.57 2.01
N ASN A 121 8.49 -1.85 1.51
CA ASN A 121 9.38 -2.86 2.12
C ASN A 121 9.86 -2.46 3.51
N ASP A 122 10.17 -1.19 3.71
CA ASP A 122 10.62 -0.65 4.99
C ASP A 122 9.47 -0.60 6.01
N SER A 123 8.22 -0.84 5.60
CA SER A 123 7.08 -1.02 6.51
C SER A 123 7.12 -2.35 7.27
N SER A 124 8.14 -3.19 7.02
CA SER A 124 8.54 -4.36 7.82
C SER A 124 8.80 -4.08 9.31
N ILE A 125 8.54 -2.86 9.82
CA ILE A 125 8.52 -2.49 11.24
C ILE A 125 7.29 -3.09 11.97
N LEU A 126 6.92 -4.31 11.63
CA LEU A 126 6.23 -5.24 12.52
C LEU A 126 7.22 -6.25 13.14
N ASN A 127 8.50 -6.18 12.79
CA ASN A 127 9.58 -6.88 13.47
C ASN A 127 10.26 -5.96 14.49
N ASN A 128 9.63 -5.83 15.66
CA ASN A 128 10.28 -5.77 16.98
C ASN A 128 9.21 -5.73 18.08
#